data_AF-A0A8T6EQD4-F1
#
_entry.id   AF-A0A8T6EQD4-F1
#
_cell.length_a   1.000
_cell.length_b   1.000
_cell.length_c   1.000
_cell.angle_alpha   90.00
_cell.angle_beta   90.00
_cell.angle_gamma   90.00
#
_symmetry.space_group_name_H-M   'P 1'
#
loop_
_entity.id
_entity.type
_entity.pdbx_description
1 polymer ?
#
loop_
_entity_poly.entity_id
_entity_poly.type
_entity_poly.pdbx_seq_one_letter_code
_entity_poly.pdbx_strand_id
1 'polypeptide(L)'
;MTSAPTDELTPPEGAEEENDGEVRDGGEMTLLGHLLELRSRVTWMAGAIIVGMCIFFPPPINFAVWDFLLEPARSRIDNFGAQAIEPLENLGVYFRIALAGGLAVSMPMLVYQTLRFVQPALTKQEKRWIYPIAGGASLAFVAGMAFCYFVVLPAAYGFLFQFGSDLASPNPRISSYMGLTLRLIVILGFVFEMPILIMGLARMRVVHWRKLLGWWRIAIIGAFVVSAIATPTIDPVTQSLVAGPMILLYGLGIVLAWIVRPRAAEE
;
A
#
# COMPACT_ATOMS: atom_id res chain seq x y z
N MET A 1 28.41 -4.81 90.61
CA MET A 1 27.86 -3.54 90.09
C MET A 1 28.78 -3.10 88.96
N THR A 2 28.41 -2.92 87.70
CA THR A 2 27.17 -3.07 86.93
C THR A 2 27.60 -3.08 85.46
N SER A 3 26.91 -3.87 84.65
CA SER A 3 27.00 -4.05 83.19
C SER A 3 26.77 -2.79 82.35
N ALA A 4 27.40 -2.71 81.16
CA ALA A 4 26.78 -2.17 79.93
C ALA A 4 27.54 -2.66 78.66
N PRO A 5 26.86 -2.83 77.50
CA PRO A 5 27.28 -3.72 76.41
C PRO A 5 27.81 -3.00 75.15
N THR A 6 28.37 -3.83 74.26
CA THR A 6 28.82 -3.62 72.88
C THR A 6 27.74 -3.10 71.93
N ASP A 7 28.11 -2.21 70.99
CA ASP A 7 27.44 -2.11 69.69
C ASP A 7 28.45 -1.68 68.60
N GLU A 8 28.62 -2.55 67.59
CA GLU A 8 29.42 -2.32 66.39
C GLU A 8 28.63 -1.42 65.43
N LEU A 9 29.07 -0.18 65.22
CA LEU A 9 28.45 0.70 64.23
C LEU A 9 29.07 0.44 62.84
N THR A 10 28.36 -0.36 62.05
CA THR A 10 28.50 -0.43 60.59
C THR A 10 28.00 0.87 59.95
N PRO A 11 28.65 1.40 58.89
CA PRO A 11 28.16 2.58 58.19
C PRO A 11 26.89 2.26 57.39
N PRO A 12 25.92 3.20 57.29
CA PRO A 12 24.67 2.94 56.60
C PRO A 12 24.86 2.81 55.08
N GLU A 13 24.36 1.68 54.60
CA GLU A 13 24.02 1.32 53.23
C GLU A 13 22.90 2.24 52.74
N GLY A 14 23.10 2.94 51.60
CA GLY A 14 22.04 3.73 50.97
C GLY A 14 22.51 5.01 50.30
N ALA A 15 23.07 4.88 49.09
CA ALA A 15 22.96 5.86 48.01
C ALA A 15 23.53 5.26 46.71
N GLU A 16 22.99 4.13 46.29
CA GLU A 16 23.08 3.77 44.87
C GLU A 16 22.08 4.67 44.14
N GLU A 17 22.60 5.67 43.42
CA GLU A 17 21.85 6.40 42.41
C GLU A 17 21.53 5.41 41.28
N GLU A 18 20.46 4.65 41.46
CA GLU A 18 19.79 3.93 40.39
C GLU A 18 19.12 5.01 39.52
N ASN A 19 19.84 5.44 38.48
CA ASN A 19 19.30 6.21 37.37
C ASN A 19 18.34 5.30 36.58
N ASP A 20 17.21 5.00 37.20
CA ASP A 20 16.01 4.54 36.53
C ASP A 20 15.56 5.67 35.62
N GLY A 21 16.02 5.58 34.37
CA GLY A 21 15.39 6.25 33.26
C GLY A 21 13.94 5.77 33.19
N GLU A 22 13.07 6.39 33.97
CA GLU A 22 11.63 6.34 33.80
C GLU A 22 11.35 6.77 32.35
N VAL A 23 11.18 5.78 31.49
CA VAL A 23 10.58 5.95 30.18
C VAL A 23 9.14 6.36 30.43
N ARG A 24 8.93 7.68 30.47
CA ARG A 24 7.61 8.29 30.51
C ARG A 24 6.81 7.84 29.29
N ASP A 25 5.93 6.86 29.50
CA ASP A 25 4.87 6.42 28.59
C ASP A 25 3.84 7.56 28.47
N GLY A 26 4.11 8.54 27.59
CA GLY A 26 3.15 9.59 27.30
C GLY A 26 3.74 10.86 26.71
N GLY A 27 3.79 10.91 25.38
CA GLY A 27 3.46 12.11 24.62
C GLY A 27 4.43 13.29 24.69
N GLU A 28 5.52 13.19 23.92
CA GLU A 28 6.02 14.20 22.99
C GLU A 28 7.36 13.69 22.45
N MET A 29 7.32 12.93 21.35
CA MET A 29 8.55 12.67 20.61
C MET A 29 9.02 14.00 20.03
N THR A 30 10.30 14.34 20.23
CA THR A 30 10.92 15.45 19.52
C THR A 30 10.76 15.23 18.00
N LEU A 31 10.69 16.30 17.19
CA LEU A 31 10.60 16.16 15.73
C LEU A 31 11.70 15.25 15.16
N LEU A 32 12.89 15.30 15.77
CA LEU A 32 14.00 14.39 15.47
C LEU A 32 13.67 12.93 15.79
N GLY A 33 13.04 12.66 16.94
CA GLY A 33 12.55 11.31 17.28
C GLY A 33 11.56 10.75 16.27
N HIS A 34 10.60 11.57 15.81
CA HIS A 34 9.63 11.15 14.79
C HIS A 34 10.29 10.89 13.41
N LEU A 35 11.28 11.71 13.03
CA LEU A 35 12.05 11.48 11.80
C LEU A 35 12.93 10.22 11.87
N LEU A 36 13.52 9.93 13.03
CA LEU A 36 14.28 8.70 13.25
C LEU A 36 13.37 7.47 13.18
N GLU A 37 12.15 7.57 13.70
CA GLU A 37 11.16 6.52 13.54
C GLU A 37 10.81 6.32 12.06
N LEU A 38 10.51 7.39 11.31
CA LEU A 38 10.24 7.30 9.88
C LEU A 38 11.35 6.56 9.12
N ARG A 39 12.61 6.94 9.37
CA ARG A 39 13.77 6.27 8.75
C ARG A 39 13.76 4.77 9.04
N SER A 40 13.59 4.39 10.30
CA SER A 40 13.55 2.98 10.70
C SER A 40 12.40 2.23 10.00
N ARG A 41 11.19 2.80 10.00
CA ARG A 41 10.01 2.23 9.33
C ARG A 41 10.26 2.03 7.84
N VAL A 42 10.82 3.04 7.16
CA VAL A 42 11.17 2.98 5.73
C VAL A 42 12.20 1.90 5.47
N THR A 43 13.22 1.73 6.32
CA THR A 43 14.20 0.65 6.15
C THR A 43 13.57 -0.74 6.29
N TRP A 44 12.64 -0.93 7.22
CA TRP A 44 11.89 -2.19 7.35
C TRP A 44 10.98 -2.45 6.15
N MET A 45 10.31 -1.41 5.64
CA MET A 45 9.48 -1.49 4.43
C MET A 45 10.33 -1.85 3.19
N ALA A 46 11.48 -1.20 3.01
CA ALA A 46 12.41 -1.51 1.93
C ALA A 46 12.95 -2.94 2.05
N GLY A 47 13.33 -3.38 3.26
CA GLY A 47 13.76 -4.75 3.51
C GLY A 47 12.68 -5.78 3.16
N ALA A 48 11.42 -5.52 3.52
CA ALA A 48 10.29 -6.39 3.18
C ALA A 48 10.07 -6.49 1.66
N ILE A 49 10.19 -5.38 0.93
CA ILE A 49 10.10 -5.38 -0.54
C ILE A 49 11.26 -6.18 -1.15
N ILE A 50 12.49 -6.02 -0.65
CA ILE A 50 13.66 -6.77 -1.14
C ILE A 50 13.48 -8.28 -0.89
N VAL A 51 13.06 -8.67 0.31
CA VAL A 51 12.77 -10.07 0.63
C VAL A 51 11.67 -10.61 -0.28
N GLY A 52 10.60 -9.85 -0.48
CA GLY A 52 9.54 -10.20 -1.44
C GLY A 52 10.08 -10.35 -2.87
N MET A 53 10.94 -9.43 -3.31
CA MET A 53 11.56 -9.47 -4.63
C MET A 53 12.40 -10.75 -4.81
N CYS A 54 13.15 -11.16 -3.78
CA CYS A 54 13.89 -12.42 -3.79
C CYS A 54 12.99 -13.66 -3.94
N ILE A 55 11.71 -13.60 -3.55
CA ILE A 55 10.75 -14.69 -3.76
C ILE A 55 10.33 -14.79 -5.24
N PHE A 56 10.19 -13.67 -5.93
CA PHE A 56 9.79 -13.63 -7.35
C PHE A 56 10.97 -13.56 -8.33
N PHE A 57 12.19 -13.46 -7.82
CA PHE A 57 13.42 -13.45 -8.62
C PHE A 57 13.81 -14.80 -9.23
N PRO A 58 13.47 -15.99 -8.68
CA PRO A 58 13.81 -17.26 -9.32
C PRO A 58 13.09 -17.45 -10.66
N PRO A 59 13.79 -17.95 -11.71
CA PRO A 59 13.21 -18.08 -13.06
C PRO A 59 11.89 -18.85 -13.14
N PRO A 60 11.67 -19.98 -12.42
CA PRO A 60 10.41 -20.71 -12.51
C PRO A 60 9.21 -19.88 -12.08
N ILE A 61 9.35 -19.08 -11.01
CA ILE A 61 8.28 -18.23 -10.49
C ILE A 61 8.10 -17.02 -11.39
N ASN A 62 9.20 -16.37 -11.78
CA ASN A 62 9.14 -15.17 -12.63
C ASN A 62 8.47 -15.47 -13.98
N PHE A 63 8.86 -16.58 -14.63
CA PHE A 63 8.30 -16.97 -15.93
C PHE A 63 6.85 -17.43 -15.83
N ALA A 64 6.44 -18.05 -14.72
CA ALA A 64 5.03 -18.36 -14.47
C ALA A 64 4.19 -17.07 -14.36
N VAL A 65 4.67 -16.07 -13.62
CA VAL A 65 4.00 -14.77 -13.52
C VAL A 65 4.01 -14.05 -14.88
N TRP A 66 5.11 -14.10 -15.61
CA TRP A 66 5.21 -13.53 -16.95
C TRP A 66 4.13 -14.10 -17.87
N ASP A 67 4.03 -15.42 -17.97
CA ASP A 67 3.06 -16.06 -18.86
C ASP A 67 1.62 -15.74 -18.43
N PHE A 68 1.35 -15.77 -17.13
CA PHE A 68 0.06 -15.36 -16.55
C PHE A 68 -0.31 -13.91 -16.93
N LEU A 69 0.66 -12.99 -16.93
CA LEU A 69 0.43 -11.59 -17.29
C LEU A 69 0.23 -11.37 -18.79
N LEU A 70 0.59 -12.31 -19.67
CA LEU A 70 0.32 -12.21 -21.12
C LEU A 70 -1.12 -12.60 -21.48
N GLU A 71 -1.78 -13.39 -20.65
CA GLU A 71 -3.09 -13.97 -20.93
C GLU A 71 -4.20 -12.93 -21.22
N PRO A 72 -4.30 -11.79 -20.50
CA PRO A 72 -5.32 -10.78 -20.79
C PRO A 72 -5.26 -10.24 -22.22
N ALA A 73 -4.06 -10.13 -22.81
CA ALA A 73 -3.93 -9.75 -24.21
C ALA A 73 -4.14 -10.89 -25.20
N ARG A 74 -3.66 -12.10 -24.89
CA ARG A 74 -3.89 -13.30 -25.72
C ARG A 74 -5.38 -13.58 -25.90
N SER A 75 -6.19 -13.31 -24.88
CA SER A 75 -7.65 -13.45 -24.95
C SER A 75 -8.35 -12.45 -25.88
N ARG A 76 -7.64 -11.42 -26.37
CA ARG A 76 -8.21 -10.31 -27.16
C ARG A 76 -7.72 -10.24 -28.60
N ILE A 77 -6.56 -10.81 -28.91
CA ILE A 77 -6.03 -10.90 -30.28
C ILE A 77 -5.57 -12.33 -30.56
N ASP A 78 -6.06 -12.90 -31.65
CA ASP A 78 -5.56 -14.15 -32.20
C ASP A 78 -4.12 -13.97 -32.70
N ASN A 79 -3.20 -14.87 -32.32
CA ASN A 79 -1.76 -14.78 -32.61
C ASN A 79 -1.03 -13.60 -31.94
N PHE A 80 -1.40 -13.25 -30.70
CA PHE A 80 -0.64 -12.28 -29.91
C PHE A 80 0.84 -12.71 -29.75
N GLY A 81 1.71 -12.05 -30.52
CA GLY A 81 3.16 -12.25 -30.48
C GLY A 81 3.86 -10.97 -30.06
N ALA A 82 3.94 -10.70 -28.76
CA ALA A 82 4.69 -9.57 -28.25
C ALA A 82 6.18 -9.72 -28.61
N GLN A 83 6.74 -8.73 -29.31
CA GLN A 83 8.12 -8.78 -29.78
C GLN A 83 9.04 -8.00 -28.83
N ALA A 84 10.21 -8.57 -28.55
CA ALA A 84 11.32 -7.84 -27.97
C ALA A 84 12.06 -7.12 -29.09
N ILE A 85 12.07 -5.79 -29.05
CA ILE A 85 12.73 -4.97 -30.07
C ILE A 85 14.19 -4.76 -29.69
N GLU A 86 14.46 -4.56 -28.41
CA GLU A 86 15.81 -4.36 -27.88
C GLU A 86 16.25 -5.58 -27.04
N PRO A 87 17.53 -6.00 -27.11
CA PRO A 87 18.01 -7.21 -26.42
C PRO A 87 17.83 -7.18 -24.89
N LEU A 88 17.86 -5.99 -24.28
CA LEU A 88 17.80 -5.81 -22.83
C LEU A 88 16.38 -5.64 -22.29
N GLU A 89 15.36 -5.59 -23.16
CA GLU A 89 13.96 -5.40 -22.75
C GLU A 89 13.46 -6.51 -21.82
N ASN A 90 13.77 -7.76 -22.17
CA ASN A 90 13.34 -8.91 -21.39
C ASN A 90 13.95 -8.89 -19.98
N LEU A 91 15.21 -8.46 -19.85
CA LEU A 91 15.86 -8.27 -18.57
C LEU A 91 15.17 -7.17 -17.77
N GLY A 92 14.87 -6.02 -18.38
CA GLY A 92 14.16 -4.93 -17.72
C GLY A 92 12.78 -5.36 -17.21
N VAL A 93 12.03 -6.12 -18.01
CA VAL A 93 10.73 -6.67 -17.59
C VAL A 93 10.89 -7.69 -16.46
N TYR A 94 11.88 -8.57 -16.53
CA TYR A 94 12.16 -9.56 -15.49
C TYR A 94 12.30 -8.92 -14.10
N PHE A 95 13.08 -7.83 -14.01
CA PHE A 95 13.24 -7.07 -12.77
C PHE A 95 11.95 -6.36 -12.35
N ARG A 96 11.16 -5.83 -13.30
CA ARG A 96 9.86 -5.21 -12.98
C ARG A 96 8.86 -6.21 -12.41
N ILE A 97 8.82 -7.44 -12.94
CA ILE A 97 7.96 -8.50 -12.40
C ILE A 97 8.40 -8.86 -10.97
N ALA A 98 9.70 -9.04 -10.75
CA ALA A 98 10.22 -9.36 -9.42
C ALA A 98 9.90 -8.24 -8.41
N LEU A 99 10.07 -6.98 -8.81
CA LEU A 99 9.73 -5.82 -7.97
C LEU A 99 8.23 -5.74 -7.68
N ALA A 100 7.37 -5.88 -8.69
CA ALA A 100 5.92 -5.80 -8.51
C ALA A 100 5.37 -6.96 -7.66
N GLY A 101 5.86 -8.18 -7.88
CA GLY A 101 5.51 -9.34 -7.06
C GLY A 101 6.01 -9.20 -5.62
N GLY A 102 7.24 -8.73 -5.45
CA GLY A 102 7.81 -8.46 -4.13
C GLY A 102 7.03 -7.39 -3.37
N LEU A 103 6.65 -6.32 -4.07
CA LEU A 103 5.78 -5.29 -3.53
C LEU A 103 4.44 -5.88 -3.07
N ALA A 104 3.78 -6.69 -3.91
CA ALA A 104 2.50 -7.30 -3.59
C ALA A 104 2.54 -8.19 -2.33
N VAL A 105 3.55 -9.05 -2.20
CA VAL A 105 3.70 -9.90 -1.00
C VAL A 105 4.12 -9.11 0.24
N SER A 106 4.82 -7.99 0.05
CA SER A 106 5.23 -7.12 1.17
C SER A 106 4.10 -6.24 1.71
N MET A 107 2.94 -6.17 1.04
CA MET A 107 1.83 -5.25 1.41
C MET A 107 1.39 -5.31 2.87
N PRO A 108 1.20 -6.49 3.50
CA PRO A 108 0.86 -6.55 4.92
C PRO A 108 1.86 -5.84 5.82
N MET A 109 3.14 -5.94 5.50
CA MET A 109 4.19 -5.27 6.24
C MET A 109 4.22 -3.77 5.94
N LEU A 110 4.02 -3.36 4.68
CA LEU A 110 4.00 -1.94 4.28
C LEU A 110 2.88 -1.16 4.95
N VAL A 111 1.65 -1.70 4.89
CA VAL A 111 0.49 -1.06 5.53
C VAL A 111 0.67 -1.05 7.04
N TYR A 112 1.13 -2.17 7.64
CA TYR A 112 1.36 -2.24 9.08
C TYR A 112 2.37 -1.19 9.55
N GLN A 113 3.52 -1.04 8.87
CA GLN A 113 4.54 -0.07 9.26
C GLN A 113 4.08 1.37 9.03
N THR A 114 3.28 1.63 8.00
CA THR A 114 2.68 2.94 7.75
C THR A 114 1.69 3.32 8.85
N LEU A 115 0.81 2.40 9.26
CA LEU A 115 -0.12 2.63 10.37
C LEU A 115 0.61 2.75 11.71
N ARG A 116 1.70 2.00 11.90
CA ARG A 116 2.53 2.07 13.10
C ARG A 116 3.25 3.41 13.23
N PHE A 117 3.63 4.03 12.12
CA PHE A 117 4.18 5.38 12.13
C PHE A 117 3.16 6.43 12.61
N VAL A 118 1.87 6.23 12.33
CA VAL A 118 0.78 7.11 12.82
C VAL A 118 0.39 6.78 14.27
N GLN A 119 0.78 5.61 14.77
CA GLN A 119 0.44 5.11 16.12
C GLN A 119 0.73 6.07 17.29
N PRO A 120 1.81 6.86 17.31
CA PRO A 120 2.09 7.78 18.42
C PRO A 120 0.96 8.79 18.65
N ALA A 121 0.22 9.15 17.60
CA ALA A 121 -0.91 10.09 17.68
C ALA A 121 -2.23 9.44 18.13
N LEU A 122 -2.25 8.12 18.38
CA LEU A 122 -3.47 7.35 18.67
C LEU A 122 -3.63 6.99 20.14
N THR A 123 -4.87 6.96 20.62
CA THR A 123 -5.22 6.48 21.97
C THR A 123 -5.02 4.97 22.11
N LYS A 124 -4.85 4.48 23.35
CA LYS A 124 -4.65 3.03 23.63
C LYS A 124 -5.75 2.14 23.02
N GLN A 125 -6.99 2.62 22.95
CA GLN A 125 -8.11 1.89 22.35
C GLN A 125 -8.07 1.87 20.81
N GLU A 126 -7.57 2.93 20.19
CA GLU A 126 -7.45 3.05 18.72
C GLU A 126 -6.30 2.19 18.17
N LYS A 127 -5.22 2.01 18.95
CA LYS A 127 -4.08 1.16 18.58
C LYS A 127 -4.49 -0.28 18.24
N ARG A 128 -5.56 -0.80 18.86
CA ARG A 128 -6.09 -2.15 18.56
C ARG A 128 -6.57 -2.30 17.11
N TRP A 129 -6.99 -1.21 16.47
CA TRP A 129 -7.50 -1.23 15.09
C TRP A 129 -6.40 -1.32 14.04
N ILE A 130 -5.13 -1.12 14.38
CA ILE A 130 -4.01 -1.19 13.43
C ILE A 130 -3.94 -2.56 12.74
N TYR A 131 -4.03 -3.65 13.50
CA TYR A 131 -3.96 -5.01 12.96
C TYR A 131 -5.10 -5.36 11.99
N PRO A 132 -6.40 -5.17 12.34
CA PRO A 132 -7.49 -5.46 11.41
C PRO A 132 -7.48 -4.53 10.19
N ILE A 133 -7.07 -3.26 10.34
CA ILE A 133 -6.93 -2.35 9.18
C ILE A 133 -5.81 -2.82 8.27
N ALA A 134 -4.65 -3.21 8.81
CA ALA A 134 -3.54 -3.73 8.02
C ALA A 134 -3.93 -4.99 7.24
N GLY A 135 -4.60 -5.94 7.91
CA GLY A 135 -5.11 -7.16 7.26
C GLY A 135 -6.16 -6.85 6.19
N GLY A 136 -7.12 -5.96 6.50
CA GLY A 136 -8.17 -5.56 5.56
C GLY A 136 -7.62 -4.83 4.33
N ALA A 137 -6.65 -3.94 4.51
CA ALA A 137 -6.00 -3.21 3.41
C ALA A 137 -5.18 -4.15 2.54
N SER A 138 -4.45 -5.11 3.15
CA SER A 138 -3.71 -6.14 2.40
C SER A 138 -4.63 -6.99 1.53
N LEU A 139 -5.78 -7.40 2.09
CA LEU A 139 -6.78 -8.15 1.34
C LEU A 139 -7.38 -7.30 0.23
N ALA A 140 -7.63 -6.02 0.51
CA ALA A 140 -8.13 -5.08 -0.50
C ALA A 140 -7.11 -4.86 -1.62
N PHE A 141 -5.81 -4.80 -1.33
CA PHE A 141 -4.76 -4.73 -2.34
C PHE A 141 -4.80 -5.93 -3.29
N VAL A 142 -4.89 -7.14 -2.74
CA VAL A 142 -5.02 -8.37 -3.55
C VAL A 142 -6.32 -8.34 -4.37
N ALA A 143 -7.43 -7.90 -3.79
CA ALA A 143 -8.69 -7.72 -4.51
C ALA A 143 -8.57 -6.68 -5.64
N GLY A 144 -7.79 -5.61 -5.44
CA GLY A 144 -7.51 -4.59 -6.45
C GLY A 144 -6.65 -5.11 -7.59
N MET A 145 -5.62 -5.90 -7.28
CA MET A 145 -4.84 -6.61 -8.30
C MET A 145 -5.72 -7.54 -9.12
N ALA A 146 -6.58 -8.33 -8.47
CA ALA A 146 -7.52 -9.22 -9.13
C ALA A 146 -8.52 -8.45 -10.00
N PHE A 147 -9.13 -7.39 -9.48
CA PHE A 147 -10.03 -6.52 -10.25
C PHE A 147 -9.33 -5.91 -11.46
N CYS A 148 -8.09 -5.44 -11.30
CA CYS A 148 -7.31 -4.94 -12.42
C CYS A 148 -7.10 -6.01 -13.48
N TYR A 149 -6.68 -7.21 -13.07
CA TYR A 149 -6.37 -8.29 -13.99
C TYR A 149 -7.60 -8.83 -14.74
N PHE A 150 -8.71 -9.04 -14.05
CA PHE A 150 -9.91 -9.65 -14.64
C PHE A 150 -10.87 -8.66 -15.30
N VAL A 151 -10.88 -7.38 -14.89
CA VAL A 151 -11.85 -6.39 -15.36
C VAL A 151 -11.18 -5.27 -16.15
N VAL A 152 -10.17 -4.63 -15.58
CA VAL A 152 -9.56 -3.42 -16.18
C VAL A 152 -8.70 -3.77 -17.39
N LEU A 153 -7.77 -4.71 -17.27
CA LEU A 153 -6.86 -5.09 -18.37
C LEU A 153 -7.60 -5.60 -19.60
N PRO A 154 -8.60 -6.51 -19.49
CA PRO A 154 -9.31 -7.00 -20.68
C PRO A 154 -10.12 -5.89 -21.36
N ALA A 155 -10.70 -4.96 -20.61
CA ALA A 155 -11.38 -3.80 -21.17
C ALA A 155 -10.40 -2.82 -21.83
N ALA A 156 -9.26 -2.54 -21.20
CA ALA A 156 -8.23 -1.65 -21.73
C ALA A 156 -7.63 -2.22 -23.03
N TYR A 157 -7.24 -3.49 -23.05
CA TYR A 157 -6.69 -4.13 -24.24
C TYR A 157 -7.73 -4.34 -25.34
N GLY A 158 -8.98 -4.65 -24.98
CA GLY A 158 -10.06 -4.70 -25.96
C GLY A 158 -10.22 -3.37 -26.71
N PHE A 159 -10.21 -2.25 -25.99
CA PHE A 159 -10.25 -0.92 -26.61
C PHE A 159 -8.97 -0.62 -27.39
N LEU A 160 -7.79 -0.76 -26.77
CA LEU A 160 -6.51 -0.37 -27.38
C LEU A 160 -6.18 -1.14 -28.65
N PHE A 161 -6.53 -2.42 -28.73
CA PHE A 161 -6.25 -3.26 -29.89
C PHE A 161 -7.27 -3.12 -31.01
N GLN A 162 -8.53 -2.80 -30.68
CA GLN A 162 -9.56 -2.52 -31.67
C GLN A 162 -9.46 -1.10 -32.23
N PHE A 163 -8.90 -0.17 -31.45
CA PHE A 163 -8.76 1.22 -31.86
C PHE A 163 -7.73 1.36 -32.98
N GLY A 164 -8.20 1.57 -34.21
CA GLY A 164 -7.34 1.72 -35.39
C GLY A 164 -6.82 0.40 -35.96
N SER A 165 -7.43 -0.74 -35.61
CA SER A 165 -7.09 -2.06 -36.18
C SER A 165 -7.24 -2.10 -37.71
N ASP A 166 -8.13 -1.28 -38.27
CA ASP A 166 -8.34 -1.16 -39.71
C ASP A 166 -7.21 -0.40 -40.42
N LEU A 167 -6.35 0.30 -39.66
CA LEU A 167 -5.26 1.13 -40.19
C LEU A 167 -3.88 0.45 -40.04
N ALA A 168 -3.67 -0.31 -38.96
CA ALA A 168 -2.40 -1.00 -38.71
C ALA A 168 -2.61 -2.27 -37.84
N SER A 169 -1.82 -3.32 -38.12
CA SER A 169 -1.82 -4.54 -37.32
C SER A 169 -1.26 -4.28 -35.91
N PRO A 170 -1.98 -4.63 -34.83
CA PRO A 170 -1.52 -4.38 -33.47
C PRO A 170 -0.44 -5.40 -33.04
N ASN A 171 0.84 -5.03 -33.18
CA ASN A 171 1.98 -5.82 -32.71
C ASN A 171 2.73 -5.08 -31.59
N PRO A 172 2.32 -5.25 -30.31
CA PRO A 172 2.91 -4.49 -29.21
C PRO A 172 4.31 -4.98 -28.84
N ARG A 173 5.17 -4.03 -28.48
CA ARG A 173 6.46 -4.27 -27.84
C ARG A 173 6.27 -4.85 -26.44
N ILE A 174 7.02 -5.90 -26.11
CA ILE A 174 6.90 -6.62 -24.82
C ILE A 174 7.11 -5.73 -23.60
N SER A 175 8.12 -4.85 -23.65
CA SER A 175 8.43 -3.93 -22.55
C SER A 175 7.31 -2.93 -22.29
N SER A 176 6.65 -2.44 -23.36
CA SER A 176 5.51 -1.53 -23.26
C SER A 176 4.28 -2.24 -22.70
N TYR A 177 4.00 -3.46 -23.19
CA TYR A 177 2.90 -4.29 -22.69
C TYR A 177 3.04 -4.58 -21.20
N MET A 178 4.20 -5.13 -20.80
CA MET A 178 4.45 -5.52 -19.41
C MET A 178 4.57 -4.30 -18.50
N GLY A 179 5.16 -3.21 -18.99
CA GLY A 179 5.23 -1.94 -18.28
C GLY A 179 3.84 -1.39 -17.96
N LEU A 180 2.91 -1.43 -18.93
CA LEU A 180 1.52 -1.04 -18.72
C LEU A 180 0.80 -1.97 -17.73
N THR A 181 0.88 -3.27 -17.98
CA THR A 181 0.24 -4.32 -17.18
C THR A 181 0.61 -4.19 -15.70
N LEU A 182 1.92 -4.19 -15.41
CA LEU A 182 2.44 -4.13 -14.04
C LEU A 182 2.10 -2.81 -13.36
N ARG A 183 2.20 -1.69 -14.10
CA ARG A 183 1.86 -0.36 -13.56
C ARG A 183 0.39 -0.29 -13.15
N LEU A 184 -0.52 -0.75 -14.00
CA LEU A 184 -1.95 -0.76 -13.68
C LEU A 184 -2.25 -1.66 -12.49
N ILE A 185 -1.73 -2.89 -12.47
CA ILE A 185 -1.94 -3.83 -11.35
C ILE A 185 -1.50 -3.22 -10.02
N VAL A 186 -0.31 -2.62 -9.97
CA VAL A 186 0.22 -2.01 -8.76
C VAL A 186 -0.60 -0.80 -8.33
N ILE A 187 -0.89 0.13 -9.26
CA ILE A 187 -1.64 1.35 -8.95
C ILE A 187 -3.05 1.00 -8.47
N LEU A 188 -3.77 0.11 -9.18
CA LEU A 188 -5.11 -0.29 -8.77
C LEU A 188 -5.10 -1.07 -7.47
N GLY A 189 -4.07 -1.89 -7.20
CA GLY A 189 -3.86 -2.50 -5.90
C GLY A 189 -3.86 -1.45 -4.77
N PHE A 190 -3.02 -0.41 -4.88
CA PHE A 190 -2.99 0.66 -3.88
C PHE A 190 -4.30 1.46 -3.79
N VAL A 191 -4.95 1.72 -4.93
CA VAL A 191 -6.25 2.42 -4.94
C VAL A 191 -7.28 1.63 -4.14
N PHE A 192 -7.29 0.30 -4.25
CA PHE A 192 -8.22 -0.53 -3.51
C PHE A 192 -7.99 -0.52 -2.00
N GLU A 193 -6.84 -0.07 -1.51
CA GLU A 193 -6.62 0.13 -0.07
C GLU A 193 -7.39 1.34 0.47
N MET A 194 -7.69 2.32 -0.39
CA MET A 194 -8.31 3.61 -0.02
C MET A 194 -9.58 3.46 0.82
N PRO A 195 -10.57 2.60 0.50
CA PRO A 195 -11.77 2.44 1.31
C PRO A 195 -11.46 1.99 2.74
N ILE A 196 -10.53 1.05 2.89
CA ILE A 196 -10.14 0.49 4.20
C ILE A 196 -9.33 1.50 4.99
N LEU A 197 -8.42 2.23 4.33
CA LEU A 197 -7.64 3.29 4.98
C LEU A 197 -8.55 4.45 5.43
N ILE A 198 -9.49 4.89 4.60
CA ILE A 198 -10.47 5.93 4.95
C ILE A 198 -11.33 5.48 6.14
N MET A 199 -11.85 4.25 6.11
CA MET A 199 -12.60 3.66 7.21
C MET A 199 -11.76 3.63 8.50
N GLY A 200 -10.51 3.18 8.40
CA GLY A 200 -9.57 3.13 9.51
C GLY A 200 -9.31 4.50 10.13
N LEU A 201 -9.00 5.49 9.29
CA LEU A 201 -8.79 6.88 9.72
C LEU A 201 -10.03 7.48 10.38
N ALA A 202 -11.22 7.17 9.86
CA ALA A 202 -12.48 7.60 10.48
C ALA A 202 -12.73 6.92 11.83
N ARG A 203 -12.40 5.63 11.96
CA ARG A 203 -12.52 4.89 13.22
C ARG A 203 -11.60 5.42 14.30
N MET A 204 -10.41 5.87 13.90
CA MET A 204 -9.38 6.50 14.75
C MET A 204 -9.61 8.00 14.96
N ARG A 205 -10.78 8.53 14.55
CA ARG A 205 -11.16 9.95 14.71
C ARG A 205 -10.21 10.96 14.04
N VAL A 206 -9.33 10.52 13.16
CA VAL A 206 -8.40 11.38 12.40
C VAL A 206 -9.17 12.17 11.34
N VAL A 207 -10.16 11.55 10.70
CA VAL A 207 -10.92 12.16 9.60
C VAL A 207 -12.43 12.01 9.84
N HIS A 208 -13.18 13.06 9.51
CA HIS A 208 -14.65 13.05 9.59
C HIS A 208 -15.27 12.88 8.20
N TRP A 209 -16.27 11.98 8.07
CA TRP A 209 -16.91 11.65 6.79
C TRP A 209 -17.51 12.87 6.06
N ARG A 210 -18.02 13.88 6.79
CA ARG A 210 -18.54 15.12 6.16
C ARG A 210 -17.43 15.94 5.48
N LYS A 211 -16.20 15.93 6.03
CA LYS A 211 -15.06 16.60 5.40
C LYS A 211 -14.67 15.88 4.10
N LEU A 212 -14.67 14.55 4.11
CA LEU A 212 -14.42 13.74 2.91
C LEU A 212 -15.47 14.01 1.82
N LEU A 213 -16.77 14.05 2.20
CA LEU A 213 -17.81 14.45 1.26
C LEU A 213 -17.57 15.84 0.68
N GLY A 214 -17.09 16.81 1.46
CA GLY A 214 -16.73 18.14 0.95
C GLY A 214 -15.59 18.13 -0.07
N TRP A 215 -14.72 17.13 -0.03
CA TRP A 215 -13.55 16.99 -0.91
C TRP A 215 -13.80 16.12 -2.15
N TRP A 216 -15.06 15.76 -2.44
CA TRP A 216 -15.41 14.91 -3.58
C TRP A 216 -14.85 15.40 -4.92
N ARG A 217 -14.84 16.72 -5.16
CA ARG A 217 -14.26 17.32 -6.39
C ARG A 217 -12.75 17.08 -6.48
N ILE A 218 -12.06 17.21 -5.36
CA ILE A 218 -10.61 16.98 -5.28
C ILE A 218 -10.31 15.50 -5.52
N ALA A 219 -11.12 14.61 -4.96
CA ALA A 219 -10.98 13.17 -5.18
C ALA A 219 -11.18 12.78 -6.65
N ILE A 220 -12.16 13.38 -7.35
CA ILE A 220 -12.35 13.16 -8.80
C ILE A 220 -11.11 13.63 -9.57
N ILE A 221 -10.63 14.85 -9.33
CA ILE A 221 -9.44 15.37 -10.01
C ILE A 221 -8.23 14.48 -9.72
N GLY A 222 -8.02 14.08 -8.47
CA GLY A 222 -6.96 13.17 -8.05
C GLY A 222 -7.04 11.82 -8.75
N ALA A 223 -8.25 11.26 -8.92
CA ALA A 223 -8.45 10.01 -9.66
C ALA A 223 -8.03 10.14 -11.13
N PHE A 224 -8.40 11.23 -11.80
CA PHE A 224 -7.96 11.46 -13.18
C PHE A 224 -6.46 11.71 -13.30
N VAL A 225 -5.83 12.36 -12.32
CA VAL A 225 -4.37 12.57 -12.29
C VAL A 225 -3.63 11.25 -12.12
N VAL A 226 -4.03 10.42 -11.14
CA VAL A 226 -3.42 9.10 -10.93
C VAL A 226 -3.64 8.22 -12.16
N SER A 227 -4.84 8.27 -12.75
CA SER A 227 -5.11 7.56 -13.99
C SER A 227 -4.20 8.01 -15.13
N ALA A 228 -3.93 9.31 -15.29
CA ALA A 228 -3.03 9.82 -16.33
C ALA A 228 -1.56 9.40 -16.12
N ILE A 229 -1.15 9.14 -14.88
CA ILE A 229 0.18 8.57 -14.58
C ILE A 229 0.18 7.06 -14.88
N ALA A 230 -0.94 6.40 -14.60
CA ALA A 230 -1.12 4.97 -14.78
C ALA A 230 -1.22 4.56 -16.26
N THR A 231 -1.91 5.36 -17.08
CA THR A 231 -2.09 5.09 -18.51
C THR A 231 -1.01 5.81 -19.34
N PRO A 232 -0.43 5.15 -20.36
CA PRO A 232 0.57 5.77 -21.23
C PRO A 232 -0.08 6.72 -22.24
N THR A 233 -1.36 6.52 -22.52
CA THR A 233 -2.19 7.37 -23.36
C THR A 233 -3.05 8.25 -22.48
N ILE A 234 -3.15 9.53 -22.86
CA ILE A 234 -4.09 10.49 -22.28
C ILE A 234 -5.32 10.50 -23.18
N ASP A 235 -5.94 9.33 -23.36
CA ASP A 235 -7.21 9.21 -24.07
C ASP A 235 -8.36 9.10 -23.08
N PRO A 236 -9.51 9.78 -23.32
CA PRO A 236 -10.59 9.83 -22.34
C PRO A 236 -11.17 8.47 -21.96
N VAL A 237 -11.08 7.46 -22.85
CA VAL A 237 -11.70 6.16 -22.65
C VAL A 237 -10.87 5.32 -21.67
N THR A 238 -9.59 5.10 -21.95
CA THR A 238 -8.73 4.32 -21.04
C THR A 238 -8.52 5.03 -19.71
N GLN A 239 -8.44 6.37 -19.72
CA GLN A 239 -8.31 7.15 -18.50
C GLN A 239 -9.58 7.07 -17.64
N SER A 240 -10.77 7.11 -18.24
CA SER A 240 -12.02 6.94 -17.48
C SER A 240 -12.21 5.51 -16.97
N LEU A 241 -11.71 4.50 -17.70
CA LEU A 241 -11.77 3.10 -17.28
C LEU A 241 -10.99 2.85 -15.98
N VAL A 242 -9.92 3.60 -15.74
CA VAL A 242 -9.14 3.53 -14.50
C VAL A 242 -9.68 4.50 -13.44
N ALA A 243 -9.97 5.76 -13.80
CA ALA A 243 -10.46 6.76 -12.85
C ALA A 243 -11.86 6.44 -12.29
N GLY A 244 -12.74 5.83 -13.08
CA GLY A 244 -14.10 5.46 -12.66
C GLY A 244 -14.12 4.57 -11.41
N PRO A 245 -13.45 3.40 -11.43
CA PRO A 245 -13.28 2.55 -10.25
C PRO A 245 -12.68 3.29 -9.04
N MET A 246 -11.70 4.17 -9.25
CA MET A 246 -11.10 4.96 -8.15
C MET A 246 -12.13 5.86 -7.46
N ILE A 247 -12.97 6.55 -8.24
CA ILE A 247 -14.01 7.44 -7.72
C ILE A 247 -15.05 6.63 -6.94
N LEU A 248 -15.44 5.46 -7.46
CA LEU A 248 -16.37 4.56 -6.77
C LEU A 248 -15.80 4.06 -5.44
N LEU A 249 -14.51 3.68 -5.41
CA LEU A 249 -13.84 3.23 -4.19
C LEU A 249 -13.70 4.36 -3.16
N TYR A 250 -13.45 5.59 -3.61
CA TYR A 250 -13.48 6.75 -2.73
C TYR A 250 -14.86 6.92 -2.06
N GLY A 251 -15.94 6.83 -2.86
CA GLY A 251 -17.32 6.85 -2.36
C GLY A 251 -17.59 5.71 -1.37
N LEU A 252 -17.14 4.49 -1.68
CA LEU A 252 -17.24 3.33 -0.78
C LEU A 252 -16.51 3.59 0.54
N GLY A 253 -15.32 4.20 0.50
CA GLY A 253 -14.58 4.60 1.69
C GLY A 253 -15.36 5.56 2.58
N ILE A 254 -16.04 6.55 1.98
CA ILE A 254 -16.92 7.49 2.72
C ILE A 254 -18.07 6.74 3.40
N VAL A 255 -18.71 5.79 2.69
CA VAL A 255 -19.81 4.98 3.25
C VAL A 255 -19.31 4.14 4.43
N LEU A 256 -18.17 3.46 4.29
CA LEU A 256 -17.57 2.70 5.39
C LEU A 256 -17.21 3.60 6.59
N ALA A 257 -16.65 4.78 6.34
CA ALA A 257 -16.36 5.76 7.37
C ALA A 257 -17.63 6.26 8.11
N TRP A 258 -18.76 6.38 7.40
CA TRP A 258 -20.03 6.75 8.00
C TRP A 258 -20.60 5.63 8.89
N ILE A 259 -20.50 4.36 8.45
CA ILE A 259 -20.98 3.19 9.21
C ILE A 259 -20.19 3.03 10.52
N VAL A 260 -18.87 3.18 10.43
CA VAL A 260 -17.93 2.88 11.53
C VAL A 260 -17.79 4.05 12.52
N ARG A 261 -18.62 5.09 12.37
CA ARG A 261 -18.64 6.24 13.28
C ARG A 261 -18.79 5.76 14.73
N PRO A 262 -17.91 6.19 15.66
CA PRO A 262 -18.17 6.01 17.07
C PRO A 262 -19.49 6.71 17.37
N ARG A 263 -20.48 6.01 17.95
CA ARG A 263 -21.64 6.68 18.56
C ARG A 263 -21.05 7.73 19.51
N ALA A 264 -21.38 9.00 19.30
CA ALA A 264 -21.14 10.00 20.31
C ALA A 264 -21.74 9.45 21.60
N ALA A 265 -20.95 9.41 22.67
CA ALA A 265 -21.54 9.23 23.98
C ALA A 265 -22.59 10.34 24.10
N GLU A 266 -23.85 9.94 24.17
CA GLU A 266 -24.92 10.81 24.62
C GLU A 266 -24.52 11.18 26.06
N GLU A 267 -24.12 12.45 26.24
CA GLU A 267 -24.10 13.09 27.55
C GLU A 267 -25.54 13.33 28.03
#